data_AF-A0A7V9LYM5-F1
#
_entry.id   AF-A0A7V9LYM5-F1
#
_cell.length_a   1.000
_cell.length_b   1.000
_cell.length_c   1.000
_cell.angle_alpha   90.00
_cell.angle_beta   90.00
_cell.angle_gamma   90.00
#
_symmetry.space_group_name_H-M   'P 1'
#
loop_
_entity.id
_entity.type
_entity.pdbx_description
1 polymer ?
#
loop_
_entity_poly.entity_id
_entity_poly.type
_entity_poly.pdbx_seq_one_letter_code
_entity_poly.pdbx_strand_id
1 'polypeptide(L)'
;MRPALWLPRAPSTVATEPGSSRFAPPPGSTTPGRSSLEDSVATQLHDVIVGTAHPLEPLTAEEVSRVGALLRADRDLGPSVRFVSIALHEPPKRQVLDFSPDLELPDREAFVILYDRAHQQTVESVVSLSSSTVTSWQVVEGVQPSVMLEEFFSTEKIVRADPRWQEAMRKRGVTDFSLAMIDPWAAGVDPADPPGRRLVKPLT
;
A
#
# COMPACT_ATOMS: atom_id res chain seq x y z
N MET A 1 34.21 -9.15 -3.51
CA MET A 1 32.79 -8.81 -3.36
C MET A 1 32.63 -8.14 -2.00
N ARG A 2 32.38 -6.82 -1.98
CA ARG A 2 32.16 -6.03 -0.76
C ARG A 2 30.67 -5.64 -0.72
N PRO A 3 29.96 -5.79 0.41
CA PRO A 3 28.58 -5.35 0.51
C PRO A 3 28.54 -3.82 0.61
N ALA A 4 27.63 -3.19 -0.13
CA ALA A 4 27.36 -1.77 -0.02
C ALA A 4 26.57 -1.52 1.27
N LEU A 5 27.20 -0.86 2.24
CA LEU A 5 26.59 -0.41 3.48
C LEU A 5 25.88 0.93 3.24
N TRP A 6 24.59 0.95 3.53
CA TRP A 6 23.72 2.13 3.52
C TRP A 6 23.91 2.92 4.83
N LEU A 7 24.01 4.25 4.76
CA LEU A 7 24.15 5.16 5.92
C LEU A 7 23.07 6.27 5.86
N PRO A 8 22.32 6.53 6.94
CA PRO A 8 21.29 7.58 6.97
C PRO A 8 21.85 8.98 7.29
N ARG A 9 21.25 10.02 6.69
CA ARG A 9 21.54 11.45 6.96
C ARG A 9 20.55 12.03 7.98
N ALA A 10 21.06 12.89 8.88
CA ALA A 10 20.34 13.54 9.98
C ALA A 10 19.42 14.70 9.53
N PRO A 11 18.34 15.02 10.27
CA PRO A 11 17.42 16.12 9.96
C PRO A 11 17.93 17.49 10.44
N SER A 12 17.64 18.53 9.67
CA SER A 12 17.97 19.94 9.99
C SER A 12 16.83 20.62 10.75
N THR A 13 17.17 21.28 11.86
CA THR A 13 16.28 22.04 12.75
C THR A 13 16.05 23.46 12.21
N VAL A 14 14.82 23.97 12.26
CA VAL A 14 14.50 25.40 12.07
C VAL A 14 13.84 25.94 13.32
N ALA A 15 14.28 27.14 13.71
CA ALA A 15 14.05 27.81 14.98
C ALA A 15 12.70 28.54 15.09
N THR A 16 12.25 28.68 16.34
CA THR A 16 11.05 29.36 16.82
C THR A 16 11.34 30.84 17.12
N GLU A 17 10.40 31.76 16.84
CA GLU A 17 10.35 33.09 17.46
C GLU A 17 8.95 33.39 18.06
N PRO A 18 8.84 34.21 19.14
CA PRO A 18 7.64 34.32 19.95
C PRO A 18 6.82 35.59 19.69
N GLY A 19 5.50 35.45 19.54
CA GLY A 19 4.55 36.56 19.46
C GLY A 19 3.70 36.69 20.72
N SER A 20 3.89 37.80 21.44
CA SER A 20 3.13 38.20 22.62
C SER A 20 1.75 38.78 22.29
N SER A 21 0.71 38.45 23.07
CA SER A 21 -0.36 39.41 23.37
C SER A 21 -1.09 39.03 24.66
N ARG A 22 -1.19 40.00 25.57
CA ARG A 22 -1.86 39.92 26.86
C ARG A 22 -3.31 40.35 26.69
N PHE A 23 -4.25 39.58 27.22
CA PHE A 23 -5.62 40.05 27.47
C PHE A 23 -6.02 39.66 28.88
N ALA A 24 -6.30 40.65 29.72
CA ALA A 24 -6.75 40.49 31.10
C ALA A 24 -8.29 40.51 31.16
N PRO A 25 -8.94 39.69 32.02
CA PRO A 25 -10.39 39.75 32.22
C PRO A 25 -10.77 40.71 33.38
N PRO A 26 -11.97 41.33 33.35
CA PRO A 26 -12.46 42.17 34.43
C PRO A 26 -13.09 41.37 35.58
N PRO A 27 -13.15 41.92 36.81
CA PRO A 27 -13.56 41.16 37.99
C PRO A 27 -15.06 41.28 38.31
N GLY A 28 -15.62 40.19 38.83
CA GLY A 28 -16.63 40.20 39.90
C GLY A 28 -18.10 40.14 39.50
N SER A 29 -18.70 38.96 39.62
CA SER A 29 -20.02 38.81 40.23
C SER A 29 -20.14 37.42 40.87
N THR A 30 -20.52 37.41 42.15
CA THR A 30 -20.71 36.22 42.99
C THR A 30 -22.20 36.02 43.22
N THR A 31 -22.76 34.85 42.94
CA THR A 31 -23.79 34.18 43.78
C THR A 31 -24.06 32.73 43.29
N PRO A 32 -24.69 31.83 44.07
CA PRO A 32 -24.06 30.55 44.41
C PRO A 32 -24.92 29.33 44.05
N GLY A 33 -24.30 28.16 44.15
CA GLY A 33 -24.99 26.93 44.58
C GLY A 33 -25.79 26.16 43.53
N ARG A 34 -25.16 25.11 43.00
CA ARG A 34 -25.80 23.80 42.92
C ARG A 34 -24.73 22.73 42.99
N SER A 35 -24.75 21.96 44.08
CA SER A 35 -24.04 20.68 44.14
C SER A 35 -24.78 19.71 43.25
N SER A 36 -24.08 19.08 42.31
CA SER A 36 -24.49 17.79 41.78
C SER A 36 -23.25 17.01 41.40
N LEU A 37 -23.11 15.89 42.09
CA LEU A 37 -22.33 14.72 41.76
C LEU A 37 -22.36 14.46 40.25
N GLU A 38 -21.23 14.63 39.59
CA GLU A 38 -20.98 14.03 38.28
C GLU A 38 -19.59 13.38 38.37
N ASP A 39 -19.57 12.20 38.98
CA ASP A 39 -18.59 11.17 38.67
C ASP A 39 -18.74 10.88 37.17
N SER A 40 -17.93 11.57 36.37
CA SER A 40 -17.85 11.33 34.94
C SER A 40 -17.10 10.02 34.75
N VAL A 41 -17.87 8.96 34.57
CA VAL A 41 -17.44 7.62 34.18
C VAL A 41 -16.60 7.76 32.92
N ALA A 42 -15.28 7.62 33.07
CA ALA A 42 -14.40 7.42 31.93
C ALA A 42 -14.85 6.14 31.23
N THR A 43 -15.51 6.27 30.09
CA THR A 43 -15.72 5.15 29.17
C THR A 43 -14.35 4.71 28.71
N GLN A 44 -13.80 3.70 29.38
CA GLN A 44 -12.73 2.90 28.83
C GLN A 44 -13.27 2.30 27.54
N LEU A 45 -12.80 2.84 26.41
CA LEU A 45 -12.83 2.13 25.14
C LEU A 45 -12.03 0.85 25.38
N HIS A 46 -12.73 -0.21 25.74
CA HIS A 46 -12.21 -1.55 25.58
C HIS A 46 -12.01 -1.70 24.08
N ASP A 47 -10.78 -2.02 23.65
CA ASP A 47 -10.55 -2.57 22.32
C ASP A 47 -11.60 -3.65 22.13
N VAL A 48 -12.52 -3.41 21.20
CA VAL A 48 -13.46 -4.44 20.78
C VAL A 48 -12.58 -5.47 20.09
N ILE A 49 -12.22 -6.53 20.82
CA ILE A 49 -11.78 -7.77 20.20
C ILE A 49 -13.00 -8.24 19.42
N VAL A 50 -13.06 -7.85 18.15
CA VAL A 50 -14.02 -8.37 17.18
C VAL A 50 -13.90 -9.89 17.28
N GLY A 51 -15.00 -10.54 17.67
CA GLY A 51 -15.02 -11.95 18.05
C GLY A 51 -14.26 -12.81 17.05
N THR A 52 -13.40 -13.69 17.57
CA THR A 52 -12.64 -14.74 16.88
C THR A 52 -12.76 -14.69 15.37
N ALA A 53 -11.92 -13.85 14.74
CA ALA A 53 -11.85 -13.73 13.29
C ALA A 53 -11.57 -15.12 12.70
N HIS A 54 -12.44 -15.59 11.80
CA HIS A 54 -12.22 -16.87 11.13
C HIS A 54 -10.82 -16.85 10.47
N PRO A 55 -10.05 -17.96 10.47
CA PRO A 55 -8.67 -17.96 9.96
C PRO A 55 -8.53 -17.58 8.47
N LEU A 56 -9.63 -17.61 7.71
CA LEU A 56 -9.71 -17.16 6.31
C LEU A 56 -10.27 -15.74 6.13
N GLU A 57 -10.54 -15.01 7.21
CA GLU A 57 -10.94 -13.60 7.10
C GLU A 57 -9.83 -12.81 6.39
N PRO A 58 -10.16 -12.03 5.34
CA PRO A 58 -9.22 -11.16 4.67
C PRO A 58 -8.48 -10.25 5.65
N LEU A 59 -7.32 -9.76 5.24
CA LEU A 59 -6.56 -8.80 6.05
C LEU A 59 -7.39 -7.52 6.27
N THR A 60 -7.38 -7.01 7.49
CA THR A 60 -7.97 -5.69 7.78
C THR A 60 -7.12 -4.57 7.19
N ALA A 61 -7.67 -3.36 7.12
CA ALA A 61 -6.93 -2.19 6.64
C ALA A 61 -5.70 -1.88 7.52
N GLU A 62 -5.81 -2.09 8.83
CA GLU A 62 -4.72 -1.94 9.81
C GLU A 62 -3.64 -3.00 9.58
N GLU A 63 -4.03 -4.24 9.33
CA GLU A 63 -3.11 -5.33 9.01
C GLU A 63 -2.34 -5.04 7.72
N VAL A 64 -3.03 -4.66 6.64
CA VAL A 64 -2.40 -4.28 5.36
C VAL A 64 -1.41 -3.12 5.56
N SER A 65 -1.80 -2.10 6.34
CA SER A 65 -0.95 -0.96 6.65
C SER A 65 0.30 -1.38 7.44
N ARG A 66 0.14 -2.28 8.42
CA ARG A 66 1.23 -2.84 9.23
C ARG A 66 2.19 -3.66 8.39
N VAL A 67 1.69 -4.54 7.51
CA VAL A 67 2.52 -5.30 6.55
C VAL A 67 3.37 -4.37 5.70
N GLY A 68 2.76 -3.33 5.13
CA GLY A 68 3.45 -2.35 4.31
C GLY A 68 4.51 -1.55 5.08
N ALA A 69 4.29 -1.28 6.36
CA ALA A 69 5.27 -0.60 7.22
C ALA A 69 6.45 -1.53 7.56
N LEU A 70 6.17 -2.78 7.93
CA LEU A 70 7.19 -3.79 8.25
C LEU A 70 8.12 -4.03 7.06
N LEU A 71 7.57 -4.23 5.86
CA LEU A 71 8.38 -4.45 4.66
C LEU A 71 9.24 -3.25 4.30
N ARG A 72 8.71 -2.02 4.43
CA ARG A 72 9.49 -0.80 4.18
C ARG A 72 10.66 -0.68 5.17
N ALA A 73 10.44 -0.99 6.44
CA ALA A 73 11.46 -0.92 7.48
C ALA A 73 12.52 -2.02 7.34
N ASP A 74 12.11 -3.27 7.10
CA ASP A 74 12.99 -4.45 7.03
C ASP A 74 13.89 -4.41 5.78
N ARG A 75 13.38 -3.93 4.65
CA ARG A 75 14.05 -4.01 3.34
C ARG A 75 14.49 -2.67 2.75
N ASP A 76 14.32 -1.58 3.48
CA ASP A 76 14.61 -0.21 3.02
C ASP A 76 13.99 0.07 1.63
N LEU A 77 12.69 -0.20 1.50
CA LEU A 77 12.03 -0.12 0.19
C LEU A 77 12.00 1.32 -0.32
N GLY A 78 12.71 1.55 -1.42
CA GLY A 78 12.76 2.85 -2.10
C GLY A 78 11.50 3.20 -2.89
N PRO A 79 11.44 4.42 -3.46
CA PRO A 79 10.28 4.93 -4.19
C PRO A 79 10.03 4.22 -5.54
N SER A 80 10.95 3.39 -6.02
CA SER A 80 10.77 2.58 -7.23
C SER A 80 9.91 1.34 -7.02
N VAL A 81 9.76 0.90 -5.76
CA VAL A 81 9.04 -0.33 -5.43
C VAL A 81 7.54 -0.04 -5.37
N ARG A 82 6.75 -0.98 -5.90
CA ARG A 82 5.29 -0.98 -5.83
C ARG A 82 4.82 -2.24 -5.13
N PHE A 83 3.82 -2.08 -4.27
CA PHE A 83 3.05 -3.20 -3.73
C PHE A 83 1.97 -3.51 -4.77
N VAL A 84 2.11 -4.64 -5.46
CA VAL A 84 1.14 -5.07 -6.48
C VAL A 84 -0.05 -5.75 -5.80
N SER A 85 0.21 -6.55 -4.77
CA SER A 85 -0.82 -7.20 -3.96
C SER A 85 -0.33 -7.39 -2.52
N ILE A 86 -1.24 -7.24 -1.56
CA ILE A 86 -1.09 -7.64 -0.16
C ILE A 86 -2.36 -8.41 0.18
N ALA A 87 -2.25 -9.71 0.42
CA ALA A 87 -3.38 -10.59 0.72
C ALA A 87 -3.04 -11.50 1.91
N LEU A 88 -4.06 -12.08 2.52
CA LEU A 88 -3.87 -13.11 3.53
C LEU A 88 -3.06 -14.26 2.91
N HIS A 89 -1.98 -14.67 3.59
CA HIS A 89 -1.35 -15.95 3.34
C HIS A 89 -2.18 -17.00 4.08
N GLU A 90 -3.05 -17.69 3.34
CA GLU A 90 -4.01 -18.62 3.94
C GLU A 90 -3.29 -19.68 4.79
N PRO A 91 -3.77 -19.95 6.02
CA PRO A 91 -3.19 -20.99 6.85
C PRO A 91 -3.24 -22.37 6.18
N PRO A 92 -2.35 -23.30 6.55
CA PRO A 92 -2.42 -24.67 6.09
C PRO A 92 -3.81 -25.27 6.26
N LYS A 93 -4.32 -25.95 5.23
CA LYS A 93 -5.67 -26.54 5.19
C LYS A 93 -6.09 -27.25 6.48
N ARG A 94 -5.18 -27.99 7.10
CA ARG A 94 -5.46 -28.69 8.35
C ARG A 94 -5.79 -27.75 9.51
N GLN A 95 -5.04 -26.65 9.66
CA GLN A 95 -5.30 -25.65 10.71
C GLN A 95 -6.66 -24.96 10.50
N VAL A 96 -7.08 -24.78 9.25
CA VAL A 96 -8.42 -24.25 8.93
C VAL A 96 -9.51 -25.27 9.27
N LEU A 97 -9.32 -26.55 8.94
CA LEU A 97 -10.31 -27.61 9.21
C LEU A 97 -10.43 -27.94 10.70
N ASP A 98 -9.32 -27.86 11.43
CA ASP A 98 -9.26 -28.13 12.87
C ASP A 98 -9.63 -26.88 13.70
N PHE A 99 -9.92 -25.73 13.06
CA PHE A 99 -10.27 -24.48 13.74
C PHE A 99 -11.60 -24.60 14.51
N SER A 100 -11.58 -24.09 15.74
CA SER A 100 -12.76 -23.84 16.56
C SER A 100 -12.60 -22.44 17.18
N PRO A 101 -13.69 -21.68 17.40
CA PRO A 101 -13.63 -20.39 18.10
C PRO A 101 -12.95 -20.47 19.49
N ASP A 102 -12.94 -21.64 20.12
CA ASP A 102 -12.31 -21.86 21.43
C ASP A 102 -10.79 -22.15 21.34
N LEU A 103 -10.25 -22.30 20.13
CA LEU A 103 -8.83 -22.56 19.90
C LEU A 103 -8.08 -21.28 19.56
N GLU A 104 -6.79 -21.26 19.88
CA GLU A 104 -5.89 -20.18 19.47
C GLU A 104 -5.85 -20.07 17.94
N LEU A 105 -5.93 -18.83 17.44
CA LEU A 105 -5.88 -18.59 16.01
C LEU A 105 -4.49 -18.94 15.47
N PRO A 106 -4.42 -19.57 14.28
CA PRO A 106 -3.16 -19.68 13.54
C PRO A 106 -2.50 -18.31 13.36
N ASP A 107 -1.18 -18.30 13.19
CA ASP A 107 -0.47 -17.07 12.84
C ASP A 107 -1.08 -16.46 11.56
N ARG A 108 -1.46 -15.19 11.65
CA ARG A 108 -1.95 -14.43 10.51
C ARG A 108 -0.75 -13.91 9.73
N GLU A 109 -0.53 -14.51 8.57
CA GLU A 109 0.52 -14.10 7.66
C GLU A 109 -0.06 -13.34 6.46
N ALA A 110 0.73 -12.45 5.87
CA ALA A 110 0.40 -11.77 4.63
C ALA A 110 1.35 -12.20 3.52
N PHE A 111 0.78 -12.60 2.38
CA PHE A 111 1.53 -12.83 1.15
C PHE A 111 1.52 -11.54 0.32
N VAL A 112 2.70 -11.11 -0.09
CA VAL A 112 2.92 -9.81 -0.72
C VAL A 112 3.66 -10.00 -2.02
N ILE A 113 3.10 -9.44 -3.10
CA ILE A 113 3.76 -9.33 -4.40
C ILE A 113 4.22 -7.89 -4.56
N LEU A 114 5.53 -7.70 -4.74
CA LEU A 114 6.14 -6.41 -5.02
C LEU A 114 6.72 -6.38 -6.43
N TYR A 115 6.78 -5.18 -7.01
CA TYR A 115 7.50 -4.91 -8.24
C TYR A 115 8.52 -3.80 -8.03
N ASP A 116 9.80 -4.10 -8.20
CA ASP A 116 10.85 -3.09 -8.23
C ASP A 116 11.07 -2.63 -9.67
N ARG A 117 10.62 -1.40 -9.96
CA ARG A 117 10.73 -0.80 -11.28
C ARG A 117 12.16 -0.48 -11.67
N ALA A 118 13.05 -0.22 -10.71
CA ALA A 118 14.44 0.15 -11.00
C ALA A 118 15.24 -1.05 -11.51
N HIS A 119 15.03 -2.21 -10.90
CA HIS A 119 15.69 -3.46 -11.27
C HIS A 119 14.85 -4.35 -12.19
N GLN A 120 13.60 -3.97 -12.46
CA GLN A 120 12.60 -4.73 -13.22
C GLN A 120 12.33 -6.13 -12.63
N GLN A 121 12.25 -6.22 -11.31
CA GLN A 121 12.14 -7.48 -10.58
C GLN A 121 10.79 -7.66 -9.91
N THR A 122 10.29 -8.89 -9.92
CA THR A 122 9.14 -9.33 -9.14
C THR A 122 9.63 -9.96 -7.86
N VAL A 123 9.03 -9.59 -6.73
CA VAL A 123 9.35 -10.17 -5.43
C VAL A 123 8.10 -10.73 -4.79
N GLU A 124 8.21 -11.94 -4.25
CA GLU A 124 7.22 -12.54 -3.37
C GLU A 124 7.75 -12.53 -1.94
N SER A 125 6.92 -12.13 -0.99
CA SER A 125 7.29 -12.03 0.41
C SER A 125 6.17 -12.50 1.31
N VAL A 126 6.52 -13.12 2.44
CA VAL A 126 5.58 -13.49 3.49
C VAL A 126 5.94 -12.69 4.74
N VAL A 127 4.92 -12.12 5.38
CA VAL A 127 5.07 -11.32 6.61
C VAL A 127 4.16 -11.89 7.68
N SER A 128 4.74 -12.32 8.79
CA SER A 128 3.98 -12.74 9.97
C SER A 128 3.55 -11.51 10.76
N LEU A 129 2.24 -11.39 11.00
CA LEU A 129 1.67 -10.30 11.77
C LEU A 129 1.80 -10.53 13.27
N SER A 130 1.73 -11.78 13.73
CA SER A 130 1.86 -12.10 15.15
C SER A 130 3.29 -11.87 15.64
N SER A 131 4.29 -12.27 14.83
CA SER A 131 5.70 -12.03 15.18
C SER A 131 6.22 -10.66 14.70
N SER A 132 5.47 -9.95 13.85
CA SER A 132 5.90 -8.70 13.21
C SER A 132 7.23 -8.85 12.45
N THR A 133 7.39 -9.94 11.72
CA THR A 133 8.62 -10.25 10.97
C THR A 133 8.36 -10.59 9.51
N VAL A 134 9.33 -10.29 8.65
CA VAL A 134 9.35 -10.76 7.26
C VAL A 134 9.91 -12.19 7.26
N THR A 135 9.04 -13.18 7.11
CA THR A 135 9.39 -14.61 7.19
C THR A 135 9.94 -15.15 5.87
N SER A 136 9.62 -14.52 4.75
CA SER A 136 10.16 -14.88 3.42
C SER A 136 10.37 -13.65 2.53
N TRP A 137 11.40 -13.72 1.68
CA TRP A 137 11.69 -12.73 0.64
C TRP A 137 12.36 -13.42 -0.55
N GLN A 138 11.67 -13.49 -1.68
CA GLN A 138 12.12 -14.19 -2.87
C GLN A 138 11.97 -13.32 -4.12
N VAL A 139 13.07 -13.08 -4.82
CA VAL A 139 13.02 -12.54 -6.18
C VAL A 139 12.62 -13.68 -7.12
N VAL A 140 11.53 -13.49 -7.88
CA VAL A 140 11.04 -14.48 -8.84
C VAL A 140 11.46 -14.06 -10.24
N GLU A 141 12.36 -14.82 -10.83
CA GLU A 141 12.90 -14.53 -12.16
C GLU A 141 11.93 -14.96 -13.28
N GLY A 142 12.00 -14.26 -14.41
CA GLY A 142 11.25 -14.64 -15.62
C GLY A 142 9.74 -14.40 -15.54
N VAL A 143 9.24 -13.75 -14.48
CA VAL A 143 7.82 -13.44 -14.30
C VAL A 143 7.55 -11.93 -14.28
N GLN A 144 6.31 -11.56 -14.58
CA GLN A 144 5.80 -10.20 -14.45
C GLN A 144 4.53 -10.22 -13.60
N PRO A 145 4.38 -9.32 -12.63
CA PRO A 145 3.16 -9.25 -11.84
C PRO A 145 2.07 -8.55 -12.64
N SER A 146 0.83 -8.60 -12.12
CA SER A 146 -0.33 -7.95 -12.74
C SER A 146 -0.07 -6.49 -13.11
N VAL A 147 -0.68 -6.01 -14.20
CA VAL A 147 -0.62 -4.60 -14.59
C VAL A 147 -1.25 -3.75 -13.48
N MET A 148 -0.52 -2.73 -13.04
CA MET A 148 -0.94 -1.86 -11.95
C MET A 148 -1.75 -0.69 -12.51
N LEU A 149 -2.66 -0.15 -11.69
CA LEU A 149 -3.50 0.99 -12.08
C LEU A 149 -2.68 2.22 -12.52
N GLU A 150 -1.50 2.45 -11.93
CA GLU A 150 -0.60 3.54 -12.37
C GLU A 150 -0.16 3.40 -13.83
N GLU A 151 -0.05 2.17 -14.33
CA GLU A 151 0.37 1.86 -15.69
C GLU A 151 -0.77 2.04 -16.68
N PHE A 152 -2.02 1.85 -16.25
CA PHE A 152 -3.20 2.16 -17.06
C PHE A 152 -3.21 3.65 -17.44
N PHE A 153 -3.14 4.53 -16.42
CA PHE A 153 -3.11 5.98 -16.64
C PHE A 153 -1.87 6.44 -17.42
N SER A 154 -0.72 5.83 -17.15
CA SER A 154 0.52 6.15 -17.86
C SER A 154 0.44 5.76 -19.34
N THR A 155 -0.13 4.60 -19.65
CA THR A 155 -0.29 4.10 -21.02
C THR A 155 -1.18 5.03 -21.83
N GLU A 156 -2.35 5.40 -21.30
CA GLU A 156 -3.26 6.34 -21.97
C GLU A 156 -2.56 7.66 -22.30
N LYS A 157 -1.87 8.25 -21.31
CA LYS A 157 -1.14 9.50 -21.48
C LYS A 157 -0.03 9.39 -22.54
N ILE A 158 0.74 8.32 -22.51
CA ILE A 158 1.86 8.09 -23.44
C ILE A 158 1.34 7.92 -24.86
N VAL A 159 0.32 7.07 -25.07
CA VAL A 159 -0.22 6.78 -26.40
C VAL A 159 -0.91 7.99 -27.00
N ARG A 160 -1.72 8.71 -26.23
CA ARG A 160 -2.39 9.93 -26.71
C ARG A 160 -1.40 11.02 -27.15
N ALA A 161 -0.26 11.10 -26.49
CA ALA A 161 0.82 12.04 -26.80
C ALA A 161 1.72 11.58 -27.97
N ASP A 162 1.65 10.32 -28.41
CA ASP A 162 2.52 9.79 -29.45
C ASP A 162 2.14 10.33 -30.84
N PRO A 163 3.02 11.08 -31.54
CA PRO A 163 2.72 11.64 -32.86
C PRO A 163 2.37 10.58 -33.91
N ARG A 164 2.92 9.36 -33.80
CA ARG A 164 2.65 8.26 -34.72
C ARG A 164 1.23 7.72 -34.51
N TRP A 165 0.78 7.62 -33.26
CA TRP A 165 -0.59 7.26 -32.94
C TRP A 165 -1.56 8.35 -33.42
N GLN A 166 -1.26 9.62 -33.16
CA GLN A 166 -2.06 10.76 -33.61
C GLN A 166 -2.22 10.79 -35.14
N GLU A 167 -1.13 10.57 -35.88
CA GLU A 167 -1.17 10.47 -37.35
C GLU A 167 -2.04 9.29 -37.81
N ALA A 168 -1.92 8.14 -37.15
CA ALA A 168 -2.74 6.98 -37.46
C ALA A 168 -4.23 7.24 -37.16
N MET A 169 -4.56 8.01 -36.12
CA MET A 169 -5.93 8.42 -35.79
C MET A 169 -6.51 9.41 -36.81
N ARG A 170 -5.71 10.38 -37.28
CA ARG A 170 -6.14 11.32 -38.35
C ARG A 170 -6.49 10.58 -39.63
N LYS A 171 -5.73 9.55 -40.01
CA LYS A 171 -6.03 8.68 -41.17
C LYS A 171 -7.36 7.92 -41.02
N ARG A 172 -7.84 7.74 -39.79
CA ARG A 172 -9.13 7.11 -39.45
C ARG A 172 -10.25 8.14 -39.24
N GLY A 173 -9.99 9.42 -39.49
CA GLY A 173 -10.98 10.51 -39.34
C GLY A 173 -11.13 11.05 -37.92
N VAL A 174 -10.30 10.63 -36.96
CA VAL A 174 -10.32 11.15 -35.59
C VAL A 174 -9.38 12.34 -35.47
N THR A 175 -9.93 13.52 -35.18
CA THR A 175 -9.19 14.78 -35.08
C THR A 175 -9.15 15.35 -33.66
N ASP A 176 -10.18 15.10 -32.86
CA ASP A 176 -10.18 15.38 -31.42
C ASP A 176 -9.76 14.13 -30.66
N PHE A 177 -8.49 14.09 -30.28
CA PHE A 177 -7.95 12.96 -29.54
C PHE A 177 -8.47 12.89 -28.11
N SER A 178 -9.02 13.96 -27.53
CA SER A 178 -9.51 13.91 -26.14
C SER A 178 -10.71 12.97 -25.96
N LEU A 179 -11.44 12.71 -27.05
CA LEU A 179 -12.59 11.82 -27.09
C LEU A 179 -12.23 10.35 -27.39
N ALA A 180 -10.98 10.07 -27.74
CA ALA A 180 -10.53 8.72 -28.04
C ALA A 180 -10.28 7.93 -26.75
N MET A 181 -10.88 6.74 -26.65
CA MET A 181 -10.58 5.79 -25.58
C MET A 181 -9.30 5.03 -25.91
N ILE A 182 -8.42 4.85 -24.94
CA ILE A 182 -7.21 4.03 -25.06
C ILE A 182 -7.29 3.04 -23.91
N ASP A 183 -7.59 1.78 -24.22
CA ASP A 183 -7.83 0.74 -23.23
C ASP A 183 -6.54 -0.10 -23.04
N PRO A 184 -5.81 0.03 -21.92
CA PRO A 184 -4.53 -0.65 -21.71
C PRO A 184 -4.72 -2.13 -21.33
N TRP A 185 -4.21 -3.05 -22.16
CA TRP A 185 -4.22 -4.48 -21.85
C TRP A 185 -2.81 -5.02 -21.58
N ALA A 186 -2.72 -6.05 -20.73
CA ALA A 186 -1.48 -6.81 -20.59
C ALA A 186 -1.06 -7.35 -21.97
N ALA A 187 0.24 -7.31 -22.28
CA ALA A 187 0.73 -7.71 -23.60
C ALA A 187 0.55 -9.21 -23.93
N GLY A 188 0.28 -10.04 -22.91
CA GLY A 188 0.27 -11.49 -23.05
C GLY A 188 1.66 -12.04 -23.36
N VAL A 189 1.71 -13.14 -24.12
CA VAL A 189 2.95 -13.73 -24.61
C VAL A 189 2.97 -13.62 -26.13
N ASP A 190 3.95 -12.88 -26.65
CA ASP A 190 4.16 -12.71 -28.09
C ASP A 190 5.65 -12.96 -28.39
N PRO A 191 6.01 -13.94 -29.23
CA PRO A 191 7.40 -14.21 -29.59
C PRO A 191 8.13 -13.04 -30.27
N ALA A 192 7.40 -12.07 -30.83
CA ALA A 192 7.97 -10.87 -31.41
C ALA A 192 8.33 -9.80 -30.37
N ASP A 193 7.82 -9.90 -29.14
CA ASP A 193 8.08 -8.92 -28.09
C ASP A 193 9.53 -9.04 -27.57
N PRO A 194 10.17 -7.91 -27.23
CA PRO A 194 11.51 -7.92 -26.65
C PRO A 194 11.50 -8.62 -25.28
N PRO A 195 12.45 -9.56 -25.04
CA PRO A 195 12.51 -10.27 -23.77
C PRO A 195 12.85 -9.33 -22.61
N GLY A 196 12.36 -9.67 -21.40
CA GLY A 196 12.66 -8.94 -20.18
C GLY A 196 12.02 -7.54 -20.08
N ARG A 197 11.12 -7.18 -21.00
CA ARG A 197 10.37 -5.92 -20.94
C ARG A 197 9.01 -6.15 -20.29
N ARG A 198 8.60 -5.19 -19.46
CA ARG A 198 7.23 -5.06 -18.99
C ARG A 198 6.45 -4.26 -20.02
N LEU A 199 5.46 -4.89 -20.66
CA LEU A 199 4.75 -4.36 -21.82
C LEU A 199 3.24 -4.31 -21.58
N VAL A 200 2.62 -3.26 -22.12
CA VAL A 200 1.18 -3.05 -22.18
C VAL A 200 0.83 -2.78 -23.64
N LYS A 201 -0.20 -3.44 -24.17
CA LYS A 201 -0.68 -3.32 -25.54
C LYS A 201 -2.08 -2.70 -25.51
N PRO A 202 -2.20 -1.37 -25.68
CA PRO A 202 -3.50 -0.72 -25.62
C PRO A 202 -4.31 -0.91 -26.89
N LEU A 203 -5.62 -1.00 -26.73
CA LEU A 203 -6.60 -0.95 -27.82
C LEU A 203 -7.07 0.50 -28.02
N THR A 204 -7.19 0.93 -29.28
CA THR A 204 -7.69 2.25 -29.69
C THR A 204 -8.59 2.11 -30.91
#